data_AF-A0A4R3J5Q2-F1
#
_entry.id   AF-A0A4R3J5Q2-F1
#
_cell.length_a   1.000
_cell.length_b   1.000
_cell.length_c   1.000
_cell.angle_alpha   90.00
_cell.angle_beta   90.00
_cell.angle_gamma   90.00
#
_symmetry.space_group_name_H-M   'P 1'
#
loop_
_entity.id
_entity.type
_entity.pdbx_description
1 polymer ?
#
loop_
_entity_poly.entity_id
_entity_poly.type
_entity_poly.pdbx_seq_one_letter_code
_entity_poly.pdbx_strand_id
1 'polypeptide(L)'
;MEILAGGNVYVHCQYEYGIFDDVASVFVPIAEEVFNNEKYNGRKIAENDHTEIHMVKLNDCESRLYEFDKKENYHSAINGYLVRSAEGLAVAMWRYKNLGTIFT
;
A
#
# COMPACT_ATOMS: atom_id res chain seq x y z
N MET A 1 -22.07 -24.70 -22.28
CA MET A 1 -20.66 -24.74 -21.84
C MET A 1 -20.05 -23.42 -22.26
N GLU A 2 -19.37 -22.77 -21.30
CA GLU A 2 -18.64 -21.49 -21.35
C GLU A 2 -19.41 -20.24 -21.86
N ILE A 3 -19.96 -19.49 -20.91
CA ILE A 3 -20.15 -18.03 -21.04
C ILE A 3 -18.91 -17.40 -20.39
N LEU A 4 -17.91 -17.22 -21.24
CA LEU A 4 -16.82 -16.26 -21.23
C LEU A 4 -16.56 -15.49 -19.92
N ALA A 5 -15.32 -15.73 -19.46
CA ALA A 5 -14.34 -14.74 -19.08
C ALA A 5 -14.64 -13.96 -17.79
N GLY A 6 -13.89 -14.34 -16.75
CA GLY A 6 -13.73 -13.56 -15.53
C GLY A 6 -13.53 -12.10 -15.90
N GLY A 7 -14.57 -11.32 -15.62
CA GLY A 7 -14.54 -9.88 -15.81
C GLY A 7 -13.34 -9.37 -15.03
N ASN A 8 -12.40 -8.74 -15.75
CA ASN A 8 -11.48 -7.80 -15.16
C ASN A 8 -12.32 -6.73 -14.50
N VAL A 9 -12.72 -6.96 -13.25
CA VAL A 9 -13.31 -5.93 -12.40
C VAL A 9 -12.15 -5.02 -12.04
N TYR A 10 -11.87 -4.09 -12.94
CA TYR A 10 -11.08 -2.91 -12.65
C TYR A 10 -11.95 -2.07 -11.71
N VAL A 11 -11.99 -2.44 -10.44
CA VAL A 11 -12.60 -1.62 -9.40
C VAL A 11 -11.79 -0.33 -9.40
N HIS A 12 -12.40 0.75 -9.86
CA HIS A 12 -11.82 2.07 -9.73
C HIS A 12 -11.86 2.39 -8.23
N CYS A 13 -10.77 2.13 -7.52
CA CYS A 13 -10.68 2.12 -6.04
C CYS A 13 -10.89 3.47 -5.34
N GLN A 14 -11.44 4.45 -6.05
CA GLN A 14 -12.02 5.65 -5.44
C GLN A 14 -13.32 5.35 -4.66
N TYR A 15 -13.91 4.15 -4.82
CA TYR A 15 -15.13 3.73 -4.11
C TYR A 15 -14.89 2.84 -2.87
N GLU A 16 -13.64 2.53 -2.52
CA GLU A 16 -13.32 1.56 -1.45
C GLU A 16 -13.02 2.17 -0.08
N TYR A 17 -13.18 3.49 0.08
CA TYR A 17 -12.99 4.14 1.38
C TYR A 17 -13.96 3.51 2.40
N GLY A 18 -13.45 2.80 3.42
CA GLY A 18 -14.26 2.09 4.40
C GLY A 18 -14.37 0.56 4.23
N ILE A 19 -14.09 0.00 3.04
CA ILE A 19 -14.32 -1.45 2.79
C ILE A 19 -13.31 -2.31 3.56
N PHE A 20 -12.07 -1.86 3.61
CA PHE A 20 -10.99 -2.60 4.25
C PHE A 20 -10.72 -2.16 5.68
N ASP A 21 -11.40 -1.13 6.18
CA ASP A 21 -11.09 -0.51 7.48
C ASP A 21 -11.21 -1.52 8.62
N ASP A 22 -12.29 -2.31 8.65
CA ASP A 22 -12.52 -3.32 9.68
C ASP A 22 -11.44 -4.41 9.68
N VAL A 23 -11.09 -4.92 8.51
CA VAL A 23 -10.09 -5.99 8.37
C VAL A 23 -8.65 -5.48 8.53
N ALA A 24 -8.42 -4.19 8.25
CA ALA A 24 -7.14 -3.52 8.40
C ALA A 24 -6.91 -2.98 9.82
N SER A 25 -7.95 -2.90 10.66
CA SER A 25 -7.88 -2.39 12.04
C SER A 25 -6.75 -3.01 12.87
N VAL A 26 -6.46 -4.30 12.64
CA VAL A 26 -5.36 -5.04 13.30
C VAL A 26 -3.97 -4.46 13.01
N PHE A 27 -3.81 -3.70 11.92
CA PHE A 27 -2.56 -3.06 11.54
C PHE A 27 -2.43 -1.62 12.04
N VAL A 28 -3.52 -1.00 12.51
CA VAL A 28 -3.53 0.42 12.93
C VAL A 28 -2.44 0.74 13.95
N PRO A 29 -2.20 -0.05 15.01
CA PRO A 29 -1.15 0.29 15.99
C PRO A 29 0.25 0.37 15.39
N ILE A 30 0.58 -0.55 14.45
CA ILE A 30 1.88 -0.54 13.77
C ILE A 30 1.91 0.59 12.75
N ALA A 31 0.81 0.84 12.05
CA ALA A 31 0.71 1.93 11.10
C ALA A 31 0.86 3.29 11.78
N GLU A 32 0.32 3.50 12.97
CA GLU A 32 0.53 4.71 13.77
C GLU A 32 2.00 4.90 14.16
N GLU A 33 2.69 3.83 14.59
CA GLU A 33 4.12 3.89 14.89
C GLU A 33 4.92 4.27 13.63
N VAL A 34 4.61 3.66 12.49
CA VAL A 34 5.33 3.90 11.24
C VAL A 34 5.07 5.30 10.70
N PHE A 35 3.79 5.69 10.60
CA PHE A 35 3.37 6.95 10.00
C PHE A 35 3.90 8.16 10.78
N ASN A 36 3.92 8.10 12.11
CA ASN A 36 4.36 9.21 12.95
C ASN A 36 5.89 9.27 13.15
N ASN A 37 6.65 8.29 12.67
CA ASN A 37 8.08 8.20 12.97
C ASN A 37 8.96 8.55 11.77
N GLU A 38 9.76 9.61 11.91
CA GLU A 38 10.71 10.07 10.87
C GLU A 38 11.75 9.02 10.48
N LYS A 39 12.03 8.02 11.33
CA LYS A 39 12.99 6.95 11.01
C LYS A 39 12.64 6.19 9.72
N TYR A 40 11.37 6.20 9.32
CA TYR A 40 10.89 5.50 8.13
C TYR A 40 10.83 6.36 6.87
N ASN A 41 11.15 7.66 6.96
CA ASN A 41 11.14 8.54 5.79
C ASN A 41 12.27 8.16 4.81
N GLY A 42 11.89 7.82 3.57
CA GLY A 42 12.80 7.33 2.53
C GLY A 42 13.28 5.89 2.75
N ARG A 43 12.63 5.13 3.64
CA ARG A 43 13.06 3.78 4.02
C ARG A 43 12.02 2.72 3.69
N LYS A 44 12.51 1.48 3.61
CA LYS A 44 11.70 0.27 3.52
C LYS A 44 10.87 0.09 4.80
N ILE A 45 9.58 -0.19 4.63
CA ILE A 45 8.64 -0.46 5.72
C ILE A 45 8.03 -1.86 5.66
N ALA A 46 8.03 -2.50 4.48
CA ALA A 46 7.57 -3.88 4.29
C ALA A 46 8.28 -4.54 3.11
N GLU A 47 8.29 -5.87 3.08
CA GLU A 47 8.77 -6.64 1.94
C GLU A 47 8.10 -8.01 1.85
N ASN A 48 8.07 -8.57 0.64
CA ASN A 48 7.72 -9.96 0.37
C ASN A 48 8.80 -10.60 -0.54
N ASP A 49 8.54 -11.79 -1.08
CA ASP A 49 9.52 -12.50 -1.92
C ASP A 49 9.85 -11.80 -3.26
N HIS A 50 9.01 -10.86 -3.69
CA HIS A 50 9.08 -10.24 -5.00
C HIS A 50 9.27 -8.73 -4.94
N THR A 51 8.66 -8.05 -3.98
CA THR A 51 8.64 -6.59 -3.90
C THR A 51 9.04 -6.08 -2.51
N GLU A 52 9.36 -4.79 -2.46
CA GLU A 52 9.56 -4.03 -1.23
C GLU A 52 8.76 -2.73 -1.25
N ILE A 53 8.22 -2.35 -0.09
CA ILE A 53 7.46 -1.11 0.10
C ILE A 53 8.32 -0.10 0.84
N HIS A 54 8.49 1.07 0.26
CA HIS A 54 9.16 2.20 0.86
C HIS A 54 8.18 3.32 1.12
N MET A 55 8.40 4.07 2.19
CA MET A 55 7.60 5.24 2.54
C MET A 55 8.44 6.50 2.44
N VAL A 56 7.88 7.55 1.83
CA VAL A 56 8.45 8.90 1.80
C VAL A 56 7.44 9.85 2.41
N LYS A 57 7.83 10.58 3.45
CA LYS A 57 6.97 11.61 4.03
C LYS A 57 7.03 12.87 3.16
N LEU A 58 5.86 13.38 2.77
CA LEU A 58 5.75 14.60 1.97
C LEU A 58 5.55 15.82 2.87
N ASN A 59 4.76 15.67 3.93
CA ASN A 59 4.50 16.66 4.98
C ASN A 59 3.98 15.93 6.24
N ASP A 60 3.59 16.68 7.26
CA ASP A 60 3.13 16.12 8.55
C ASP A 60 1.86 15.26 8.42
N CYS A 61 1.10 15.41 7.35
CA CYS A 61 -0.20 14.76 7.16
C CYS A 61 -0.21 13.77 5.99
N GLU A 62 0.84 13.72 5.16
CA GLU A 62 0.84 12.94 3.93
C GLU A 62 2.16 12.20 3.76
N SER A 63 2.04 10.90 3.47
CA SER A 63 3.15 10.05 3.04
C SER A 63 2.82 9.40 1.71
N ARG A 64 3.86 9.07 0.95
CA ARG A 64 3.76 8.37 -0.31
C ARG A 64 4.47 7.03 -0.20
N LEU A 65 3.76 5.97 -0.58
CA LEU A 65 4.29 4.62 -0.64
C LEU A 65 4.73 4.29 -2.07
N TYR A 66 5.85 3.59 -2.15
CA TYR A 66 6.43 3.11 -3.39
C TYR A 66 6.65 1.61 -3.27
N GLU A 67 6.14 0.86 -4.24
CA GLU A 67 6.41 -0.57 -4.37
C GLU A 67 7.50 -0.77 -5.43
N PHE A 68 8.56 -1.49 -5.08
CA PHE A 68 9.68 -1.79 -5.96
C PHE A 68 9.78 -3.30 -6.19
N ASP A 69 9.96 -3.72 -7.43
CA ASP A 69 10.32 -5.11 -7.76
C ASP A 69 11.80 -5.34 -7.42
N LYS A 70 12.09 -6.36 -6.62
CA LYS A 70 13.45 -6.73 -6.19
C LYS A 70 14.33 -7.21 -7.35
N LYS A 71 13.73 -7.64 -8.47
CA LYS A 71 14.44 -8.12 -9.66
C LYS A 71 14.80 -7.01 -10.63
N GLU A 72 14.09 -5.90 -10.61
CA GLU A 72 14.36 -4.77 -11.50
C GLU A 72 15.43 -3.84 -10.90
N ASN A 73 16.56 -3.69 -11.60
CA ASN A 73 17.60 -2.71 -11.23
C ASN A 73 17.19 -1.26 -11.52
N TYR A 74 16.06 -1.04 -12.19
CA TYR A 74 15.56 0.28 -12.56
C TYR A 74 14.26 0.58 -11.83
N HIS A 75 14.33 1.55 -10.92
CA HIS A 75 13.21 2.04 -10.13
C HIS A 75 12.22 2.84 -10.98
N SER A 76 11.38 2.16 -11.76
CA SER A 76 10.22 2.81 -12.37
C SER A 76 9.11 2.90 -11.31
N ALA A 77 9.22 3.90 -10.43
CA ALA A 77 8.15 4.29 -9.52
C ALA A 77 7.02 4.94 -10.34
N ILE A 78 6.29 4.16 -11.14
CA ILE A 78 5.36 4.69 -12.14
C ILE A 78 4.17 5.38 -11.47
N ASN A 79 3.78 4.99 -10.25
CA ASN A 79 2.76 5.69 -9.47
C ASN A 79 3.04 5.46 -7.98
N GLY A 80 3.16 6.52 -7.17
CA GLY A 80 3.22 6.36 -5.71
C GLY A 80 1.83 6.38 -5.11
N TYR A 81 1.55 5.50 -4.15
CA TYR A 81 0.27 5.47 -3.44
C TYR A 81 0.28 6.50 -2.30
N LEU A 82 -0.65 7.45 -2.32
CA LEU A 82 -0.72 8.52 -1.31
C LEU A 82 -1.55 8.06 -0.11
N VAL A 83 -0.96 8.12 1.08
CA VAL A 83 -1.61 7.87 2.37
C VAL A 83 -1.65 9.14 3.20
N ARG A 84 -2.82 9.46 3.75
CA ARG A 84 -3.07 10.69 4.52
C ARG A 84 -3.33 10.44 6.01
N SER A 85 -3.25 9.19 6.44
CA SER A 85 -3.45 8.81 7.84
C SER A 85 -2.84 7.43 8.12
N ALA A 86 -2.73 7.10 9.41
CA ALA A 86 -2.30 5.78 9.85
C ALA A 86 -3.29 4.68 9.41
N GLU A 87 -4.60 4.96 9.38
CA GLU A 87 -5.62 4.05 8.88
C GLU A 87 -5.44 3.77 7.38
N GLY A 88 -5.17 4.82 6.59
CA GLY A 88 -4.85 4.64 5.16
C GLY A 88 -3.59 3.79 4.96
N LEU A 89 -2.58 3.95 5.83
CA LEU A 89 -1.40 3.09 5.83
C LEU A 89 -1.73 1.65 6.27
N ALA A 90 -2.61 1.47 7.27
CA ALA A 90 -3.04 0.15 7.72
C ALA A 90 -3.76 -0.63 6.60
N VAL A 91 -4.60 0.05 5.80
CA VAL A 91 -5.22 -0.54 4.61
C VAL A 91 -4.18 -0.95 3.58
N ALA A 92 -3.19 -0.09 3.29
CA ALA A 92 -2.11 -0.43 2.38
C ALA A 92 -1.29 -1.63 2.88
N MET A 93 -1.01 -1.72 4.18
CA MET A 93 -0.33 -2.87 4.80
C MET A 93 -1.16 -4.15 4.69
N TRP A 94 -2.48 -4.07 4.93
CA TRP A 94 -3.38 -5.20 4.78
C TRP A 94 -3.42 -5.69 3.33
N ARG A 95 -3.56 -4.78 2.36
CA ARG A 95 -3.54 -5.10 0.92
C ARG A 95 -2.22 -5.78 0.54
N TYR A 96 -1.10 -5.20 0.97
CA TYR A 96 0.20 -5.77 0.66
C TYR A 96 0.37 -7.17 1.22
N LYS A 97 -0.08 -7.41 2.46
CA LYS A 97 0.00 -8.74 3.10
C LYS A 97 -0.87 -9.79 2.42
N ASN A 98 -2.07 -9.42 1.94
CA ASN A 98 -3.07 -10.38 1.47
C ASN A 98 -3.15 -10.50 -0.06
N LEU A 99 -2.84 -9.42 -0.77
CA LEU A 99 -2.92 -9.31 -2.23
C LEU A 99 -1.54 -9.24 -2.89
N GLY A 100 -0.49 -8.99 -2.10
CA GLY A 100 0.88 -8.89 -2.59
C GLY A 100 1.25 -7.53 -3.22
N THR A 101 0.33 -6.56 -3.24
CA THR A 101 0.55 -5.21 -3.78
C THR A 101 -0.24 -4.15 -3.02
N ILE A 102 0.22 -2.89 -3.08
CA ILE A 102 -0.52 -1.72 -2.57
C ILE A 102 -1.46 -1.08 -3.61
N PHE A 103 -1.27 -1.39 -4.90
CA PHE A 103 -2.08 -0.89 -6.01
C PHE A 103 -3.23 -1.85 -6.26
N THR A 104 -4.37 -1.52 -5.69
CA THR A 104 -5.66 -2.06 -6.13
C THR A 104 -6.54 -0.84 -6.33
#